data_AF-A0A1G2DMK9-F1
#
_entry.id   AF-A0A1G2DMK9-F1
#
_cell.length_a   1.000
_cell.length_b   1.000
_cell.length_c   1.000
_cell.angle_alpha   90.00
_cell.angle_beta   90.00
_cell.angle_gamma   90.00
#
_symmetry.space_group_name_H-M   'P 1'
#
loop_
_entity.id
_entity.type
_entity.pdbx_description
1 polymer ?
#
loop_
_entity_poly.entity_id
_entity_poly.type
_entity_poly.pdbx_seq_one_letter_code
_entity_poly.pdbx_strand_id
1 'polypeptide(L)'
;MRARNNRKSMSSPESRQKKVETTEKMPPAWLLLRKEILEQIPSKLEGLHTENVRAFFESFPGIVLNECVIFDEEDLPKLRELLVPSGLLDEDSLGEKKADGCFVAEIRLSLVKRLREYEAANGTIFTEGLLVHELAHSSSEYAQYIKPSPTLYATPRVGFSILTEGFATHRGSFLEEGFADMLRGQYVEEYATDEWKTATQIPELGSHCSPNTCVNVTTKIGYQHLLPLKYLFRNPKTQRIGYTTSSPAAFGMELLARKNDELYPAILSARHDVESLRDVARIINDIKPGSYSFLQKLKYSNEDFERGLRYIIDEIYNGTVRLNEKSEFAD
;
A
#
# COMPACT_ATOMS: atom_id res chain seq x y z
N MET A 1 -61.72 -0.55 39.47
CA MET A 1 -61.03 -1.26 40.57
C MET A 1 -59.72 -1.84 40.03
N ARG A 2 -58.60 -1.38 40.61
CA ARG A 2 -57.20 -1.81 40.55
C ARG A 2 -56.78 -2.87 39.51
N ALA A 3 -55.92 -2.43 38.58
CA ALA A 3 -54.85 -3.27 38.03
C ALA A 3 -53.50 -2.58 38.32
N ARG A 4 -52.64 -3.26 39.08
CA ARG A 4 -51.27 -2.86 39.44
C ARG A 4 -50.37 -3.02 38.21
N ASN A 5 -49.75 -1.93 37.75
CA ASN A 5 -48.59 -2.04 36.87
C ASN A 5 -47.30 -1.95 37.70
N ASN A 6 -46.68 -3.11 37.92
CA ASN A 6 -45.32 -3.24 38.42
C ASN A 6 -44.35 -2.70 37.35
N ARG A 7 -43.86 -1.47 37.50
CA ARG A 7 -42.62 -1.04 36.85
C ARG A 7 -41.45 -1.71 37.59
N LYS A 8 -40.98 -2.85 37.09
CA LYS A 8 -39.62 -3.31 37.37
C LYS A 8 -38.67 -2.32 36.70
N SER A 9 -37.86 -1.63 37.51
CA SER A 9 -36.66 -0.94 37.08
C SER A 9 -35.74 -1.95 36.39
N MET A 10 -35.63 -1.88 35.07
CA MET A 10 -34.50 -2.47 34.37
C MET A 10 -33.35 -1.48 34.45
N SER A 11 -32.43 -1.74 35.38
CA SER A 11 -31.06 -1.25 35.29
C SER A 11 -30.50 -1.66 33.94
N SER A 12 -29.98 -0.70 33.17
CA SER A 12 -29.21 -0.99 31.95
C SER A 12 -27.99 -1.83 32.34
N PRO A 13 -27.71 -2.96 31.67
CA PRO A 13 -26.42 -3.59 31.82
C PRO A 13 -25.40 -2.70 31.11
N GLU A 14 -24.57 -2.03 31.90
CA GLU A 14 -23.30 -1.49 31.44
C GLU A 14 -22.58 -2.59 30.65
N SER A 15 -22.43 -2.40 29.35
CA SER A 15 -21.57 -3.23 28.52
C SER A 15 -20.14 -3.05 29.03
N ARG A 16 -19.70 -3.96 29.93
CA ARG A 16 -18.29 -4.12 30.29
C ARG A 16 -17.54 -4.44 29.00
N GLN A 17 -17.02 -3.43 28.31
CA GLN A 17 -15.98 -3.61 27.31
C GLN A 17 -14.81 -4.26 28.05
N LYS A 18 -14.62 -5.57 27.85
CA LYS A 18 -13.41 -6.25 28.31
C LYS A 18 -12.23 -5.49 27.72
N LYS A 19 -11.39 -4.92 28.58
CA LYS A 19 -10.13 -4.32 28.17
C LYS A 19 -9.29 -5.44 27.54
N VAL A 20 -9.11 -5.36 26.23
CA VAL A 20 -8.28 -6.31 25.48
C VAL A 20 -6.83 -6.05 25.88
N GLU A 21 -6.12 -7.08 26.35
CA GLU A 21 -4.70 -6.96 26.67
C GLU A 21 -3.86 -7.02 25.40
N THR A 22 -2.96 -6.06 25.21
CA THR A 22 -2.05 -6.01 24.06
C THR A 22 -0.58 -6.19 24.47
N THR A 23 0.27 -6.57 23.52
CA THR A 23 1.72 -6.63 23.67
C THR A 23 2.43 -6.30 22.36
N GLU A 24 3.62 -5.72 22.43
CA GLU A 24 4.48 -5.45 21.25
C GLU A 24 5.31 -6.67 20.84
N LYS A 25 5.34 -7.73 21.67
CA LYS A 25 6.12 -8.94 21.39
C LYS A 25 5.34 -9.87 20.48
N MET A 26 5.94 -10.22 19.34
CA MET A 26 5.42 -11.23 18.43
C MET A 26 5.19 -12.56 19.18
N PRO A 27 4.03 -13.22 18.99
CA PRO A 27 3.76 -14.54 19.54
C PRO A 27 4.87 -15.54 19.15
N PRO A 28 5.29 -16.46 20.05
CA PRO A 28 6.35 -17.41 19.75
C PRO A 28 6.11 -18.28 18.51
N ALA A 29 4.86 -18.68 18.26
CA ALA A 29 4.50 -19.47 17.08
C ALA A 29 4.70 -18.68 15.76
N TRP A 30 4.36 -17.39 15.75
CA TRP A 30 4.58 -16.50 14.60
C TRP A 30 6.06 -16.21 14.39
N LEU A 31 6.83 -16.06 15.48
CA LEU A 31 8.28 -15.90 15.39
C LEU A 31 8.94 -17.16 14.82
N LEU A 32 8.49 -18.34 15.21
CA LEU A 32 8.97 -19.61 14.67
C LEU A 32 8.63 -19.74 13.18
N LEU A 33 7.38 -19.47 12.80
CA LEU A 33 6.94 -19.47 11.40
C LEU A 33 7.77 -18.52 10.52
N ARG A 34 8.02 -17.29 10.99
CA ARG A 34 8.88 -16.32 10.28
C ARG A 34 10.28 -16.90 10.05
N LYS A 35 10.89 -17.48 11.08
CA LYS A 35 12.22 -18.09 10.97
C LYS A 35 12.21 -19.27 10.00
N GLU A 36 11.22 -20.14 10.08
CA GLU A 36 11.06 -21.28 9.17
C GLU A 36 10.96 -20.84 7.71
N ILE A 37 10.23 -19.76 7.42
CA ILE A 37 10.13 -19.20 6.06
C ILE A 37 11.50 -18.66 5.61
N LEU A 38 12.18 -17.87 6.44
CA LEU A 38 13.48 -17.28 6.11
C LEU A 38 14.57 -18.35 5.91
N GLU A 39 14.50 -19.46 6.64
CA GLU A 39 15.44 -20.58 6.52
C GLU A 39 15.15 -21.46 5.31
N GLN A 40 13.88 -21.70 4.98
CA GLN A 40 13.48 -22.64 3.93
C GLN A 40 13.33 -21.99 2.55
N ILE A 41 13.08 -20.68 2.48
CA ILE A 41 12.90 -19.94 1.23
C ILE A 41 14.03 -18.90 1.09
N PRO A 42 15.19 -19.29 0.54
CA PRO A 42 16.29 -18.35 0.32
C PRO A 42 15.88 -17.31 -0.72
N SER A 43 16.10 -16.02 -0.40
CA SER A 43 15.74 -14.93 -1.30
C SER A 43 16.52 -14.96 -2.61
N LYS A 44 15.82 -14.77 -3.73
CA LYS A 44 16.35 -14.75 -5.10
C LYS A 44 16.81 -13.33 -5.45
N LEU A 45 18.03 -12.98 -5.05
CA LEU A 45 18.55 -11.60 -5.14
C LEU A 45 19.30 -11.30 -6.44
N GLU A 46 19.59 -12.31 -7.26
CA GLU A 46 20.45 -12.17 -8.43
C GLU A 46 19.93 -11.13 -9.43
N GLY A 47 20.81 -10.19 -9.78
CA GLY A 47 20.52 -9.08 -10.69
C GLY A 47 19.68 -7.95 -10.08
N LEU A 48 19.17 -8.08 -8.86
CA LEU A 48 18.41 -7.01 -8.19
C LEU A 48 19.33 -6.06 -7.45
N HIS A 49 19.05 -4.77 -7.53
CA HIS A 49 19.77 -3.73 -6.79
C HIS A 49 19.18 -3.51 -5.39
N THR A 50 19.18 -4.55 -4.56
CA THR A 50 18.58 -4.48 -3.20
C THR A 50 19.30 -3.49 -2.27
N GLU A 51 20.55 -3.15 -2.58
CA GLU A 51 21.31 -2.08 -1.95
C GLU A 51 20.71 -0.70 -2.22
N ASN A 52 20.20 -0.45 -3.43
CA ASN A 52 19.52 0.81 -3.76
C ASN A 52 18.19 0.90 -3.01
N VAL A 53 17.43 -0.20 -2.93
CA VAL A 53 16.19 -0.27 -2.14
C VAL A 53 16.48 0.04 -0.67
N ARG A 54 17.56 -0.54 -0.11
CA ARG A 54 17.98 -0.24 1.26
C ARG A 54 18.35 1.24 1.43
N ALA A 55 19.20 1.78 0.56
CA ALA A 55 19.64 3.17 0.62
C ALA A 55 18.46 4.15 0.50
N PHE A 56 17.50 3.85 -0.38
CA PHE A 56 16.25 4.60 -0.53
C PHE A 56 15.49 4.68 0.80
N PHE A 57 15.27 3.55 1.47
CA PHE A 57 14.57 3.56 2.75
C PHE A 57 15.36 4.20 3.89
N GLU A 58 16.68 4.04 3.92
CA GLU A 58 17.57 4.69 4.88
C GLU A 58 17.58 6.23 4.73
N SER A 59 17.12 6.75 3.58
CA SER A 59 16.95 8.20 3.37
C SER A 59 15.76 8.80 4.14
N PHE A 60 14.80 7.96 4.59
CA PHE A 60 13.63 8.41 5.36
C PHE A 60 13.88 8.27 6.87
N PRO A 61 13.91 9.38 7.63
CA PRO A 61 14.08 9.32 9.07
C PRO A 61 13.00 8.46 9.75
N GLY A 62 13.43 7.51 10.57
CA GLY A 62 12.53 6.69 11.39
C GLY A 62 12.03 5.41 10.72
N ILE A 63 12.05 5.28 9.38
CA ILE A 63 11.55 4.08 8.73
C ILE A 63 12.48 2.89 8.99
N VAL A 64 11.95 1.87 9.68
CA VAL A 64 12.64 0.59 9.90
C VAL A 64 12.24 -0.41 8.83
N LEU A 65 13.24 -0.88 8.08
CA LEU A 65 13.07 -1.97 7.13
C LEU A 65 12.87 -3.30 7.86
N ASN A 66 11.74 -3.96 7.59
CA ASN A 66 11.56 -5.35 8.00
C ASN A 66 12.25 -6.30 7.01
N GLU A 67 12.39 -7.55 7.42
CA GLU A 67 12.88 -8.60 6.53
C GLU A 67 11.88 -8.82 5.39
N CYS A 68 12.42 -9.25 4.25
CA CYS A 68 11.65 -9.61 3.07
C CYS A 68 12.16 -10.94 2.51
N VAL A 69 11.27 -11.64 1.79
CA VAL A 69 11.60 -12.81 0.99
C VAL A 69 11.21 -12.52 -0.46
N ILE A 70 12.20 -12.55 -1.33
CA ILE A 70 12.00 -12.46 -2.78
C ILE A 70 12.06 -13.88 -3.32
N PHE A 71 11.00 -14.35 -3.98
CA PHE A 71 10.84 -15.75 -4.35
C PHE A 71 10.39 -15.92 -5.81
N ASP A 72 10.64 -17.10 -6.40
CA ASP A 72 10.17 -17.45 -7.75
C ASP A 72 8.89 -18.32 -7.65
N GLU A 73 8.18 -18.54 -8.77
CA GLU A 73 6.97 -19.39 -8.83
C GLU A 73 7.17 -20.77 -8.17
N GLU A 74 8.36 -21.35 -8.32
CA GLU A 74 8.70 -22.68 -7.78
C GLU A 74 8.68 -22.75 -6.25
N ASP A 75 8.85 -21.61 -5.56
CA ASP A 75 8.83 -21.53 -4.10
C ASP A 75 7.39 -21.45 -3.55
N LEU A 76 6.39 -21.14 -4.39
CA LEU A 76 5.00 -20.94 -3.96
C LEU A 76 4.37 -22.15 -3.25
N PRO A 77 4.53 -23.41 -3.70
CA PRO A 77 4.00 -24.56 -2.98
C PRO A 77 4.52 -24.63 -1.54
N LYS A 78 5.80 -24.29 -1.33
CA LYS A 78 6.41 -24.34 -0.01
C LYS A 78 5.95 -23.19 0.88
N LEU A 79 5.83 -21.99 0.33
CA LEU A 79 5.23 -20.85 1.04
C LEU A 79 3.80 -21.14 1.46
N ARG A 80 2.99 -21.77 0.60
CA ARG A 80 1.62 -22.18 0.95
C ARG A 80 1.57 -23.23 2.05
N GLU A 81 2.46 -24.23 2.00
CA GLU A 81 2.58 -25.26 3.05
C GLU A 81 2.85 -24.63 4.43
N LEU A 82 3.62 -23.55 4.49
CA LEU A 82 3.94 -22.86 5.74
C LEU A 82 2.84 -21.88 6.18
N LEU A 83 2.29 -21.09 5.26
CA LEU A 83 1.39 -19.97 5.59
C LEU A 83 -0.09 -20.36 5.68
N VAL A 84 -0.59 -21.27 4.84
CA VAL A 84 -2.02 -21.63 4.83
C VAL A 84 -2.44 -22.32 6.13
N PRO A 85 -1.69 -23.31 6.67
CA PRO A 85 -2.06 -23.95 7.95
C PRO A 85 -2.03 -22.99 9.14
N SER A 86 -1.27 -21.90 9.05
CA SER A 86 -1.21 -20.87 10.09
C SER A 86 -2.46 -19.98 10.14
N GLY A 87 -3.29 -20.00 9.09
CA GLY A 87 -4.47 -19.15 8.95
C GLY A 87 -4.16 -17.68 8.63
N LEU A 88 -2.88 -17.33 8.39
CA LEU A 88 -2.44 -15.97 8.07
C LEU A 88 -2.72 -15.57 6.61
N LEU A 89 -2.80 -16.55 5.71
CA LEU A 89 -3.14 -16.36 4.30
C LEU A 89 -4.08 -17.47 3.86
N ASP A 90 -5.00 -17.15 2.94
CA ASP A 90 -5.77 -18.16 2.24
C ASP A 90 -4.95 -18.76 1.06
N GLU A 91 -5.41 -19.89 0.51
CA GLU A 91 -4.72 -20.57 -0.61
C GLU A 91 -4.57 -19.67 -1.85
N ASP A 92 -5.46 -18.70 -2.02
CA ASP A 92 -5.53 -17.81 -3.17
C ASP A 92 -4.66 -16.54 -3.02
N SER A 93 -4.19 -16.23 -1.80
CA SER A 93 -3.50 -14.98 -1.46
C SER A 93 -2.16 -14.83 -2.18
N LEU A 94 -1.51 -15.95 -2.53
CA LEU A 94 -0.27 -16.01 -3.31
C LEU A 94 -0.48 -16.80 -4.63
N GLY A 95 -1.66 -16.67 -5.23
CA GLY A 95 -2.05 -17.35 -6.47
C GLY A 95 -1.74 -16.57 -7.75
N GLU A 96 -1.81 -17.25 -8.90
CA GLU A 96 -1.65 -16.68 -10.26
C GLU A 96 -2.52 -15.45 -10.56
N LYS A 97 -3.54 -15.18 -9.74
CA LYS A 97 -4.58 -14.17 -9.99
C LYS A 97 -4.61 -12.99 -9.05
N LYS A 98 -3.83 -12.96 -7.94
CA LYS A 98 -4.14 -12.02 -6.85
C LYS A 98 -3.01 -11.18 -6.27
N ALA A 99 -1.74 -11.59 -6.27
CA ALA A 99 -0.70 -10.67 -5.77
C ALA A 99 0.71 -11.03 -6.25
N ASP A 100 1.44 -10.03 -6.74
CA ASP A 100 2.86 -10.12 -7.08
C ASP A 100 3.76 -9.78 -5.86
N GLY A 101 3.12 -9.39 -4.74
CA GLY A 101 3.72 -9.13 -3.44
C GLY A 101 2.67 -9.15 -2.33
N CYS A 102 3.08 -9.38 -1.09
CA CYS A 102 2.21 -9.31 0.08
C CYS A 102 3.02 -9.07 1.36
N PHE A 103 2.65 -8.06 2.15
CA PHE A 103 3.11 -7.89 3.51
C PHE A 103 2.22 -8.62 4.52
N VAL A 104 2.74 -9.69 5.11
CA VAL A 104 2.08 -10.46 6.19
C VAL A 104 2.42 -9.81 7.53
N ALA A 105 1.55 -8.90 7.98
CA ALA A 105 1.90 -8.02 9.09
C ALA A 105 1.94 -8.72 10.46
N GLU A 106 1.27 -9.85 10.62
CA GLU A 106 1.34 -10.73 11.79
C GLU A 106 2.78 -11.16 12.09
N ILE A 107 3.50 -11.59 11.06
CA ILE A 107 4.90 -12.03 11.14
C ILE A 107 5.89 -10.94 10.72
N ARG A 108 5.39 -9.74 10.38
CA ARG A 108 6.16 -8.59 9.88
C ARG A 108 7.15 -9.01 8.78
N LEU A 109 6.64 -9.69 7.76
CA LEU A 109 7.42 -10.22 6.65
C LEU A 109 6.79 -9.81 5.32
N SER A 110 7.57 -9.17 4.46
CA SER A 110 7.17 -8.88 3.08
C SER A 110 7.58 -10.02 2.16
N LEU A 111 6.65 -10.52 1.36
CA LEU A 111 6.87 -11.57 0.38
C LEU A 111 6.71 -10.94 -1.01
N VAL A 112 7.70 -11.08 -1.88
CA VAL A 112 7.66 -10.50 -3.24
C VAL A 112 7.98 -11.57 -4.25
N LYS A 113 7.08 -11.76 -5.21
CA LYS A 113 7.28 -12.72 -6.28
C LYS A 113 8.08 -12.08 -7.41
N ARG A 114 9.15 -12.73 -7.86
CA ARG A 114 9.85 -12.33 -9.08
C ARG A 114 9.05 -12.76 -10.30
N LEU A 115 8.73 -11.80 -11.14
CA LEU A 115 8.07 -12.02 -12.41
C LEU A 115 9.07 -11.77 -13.53
N ARG A 116 9.84 -12.79 -13.90
CA ARG A 116 10.95 -12.67 -14.86
C ARG A 116 10.52 -12.13 -16.21
N GLU A 117 9.32 -12.49 -16.65
CA GLU A 117 8.75 -11.98 -17.89
C GLU A 117 8.43 -10.48 -17.81
N TYR A 118 8.11 -9.96 -16.63
CA TYR A 118 7.94 -8.52 -16.41
C TYR A 118 9.29 -7.83 -16.23
N GLU A 119 10.26 -8.43 -15.55
CA GLU A 119 11.64 -7.93 -15.48
C GLU A 119 12.23 -7.79 -16.90
N ALA A 120 12.04 -8.79 -17.76
CA ALA A 120 12.51 -8.76 -19.14
C ALA A 120 11.85 -7.64 -19.98
N ALA A 121 10.62 -7.26 -19.66
CA ALA A 121 9.88 -6.23 -20.36
C ALA A 121 10.08 -4.82 -19.78
N ASN A 122 10.52 -4.69 -18.52
CA ASN A 122 10.52 -3.43 -17.76
C ASN A 122 11.85 -3.11 -17.05
N GLY A 123 12.82 -4.03 -17.07
CA GLY A 123 13.99 -4.01 -16.21
C GLY A 123 13.71 -4.58 -14.80
N THR A 124 14.77 -4.86 -14.05
CA THR A 124 14.70 -5.37 -12.66
C THR A 124 14.01 -4.40 -11.71
N ILE A 125 13.98 -3.11 -12.07
CA ILE A 125 13.27 -2.06 -11.32
C ILE A 125 11.78 -2.36 -11.13
N PHE A 126 11.18 -3.21 -11.97
CA PHE A 126 9.81 -3.69 -11.76
C PHE A 126 9.70 -4.45 -10.43
N THR A 127 10.57 -5.45 -10.22
CA THR A 127 10.59 -6.26 -8.98
C THR A 127 11.11 -5.46 -7.80
N GLU A 128 12.12 -4.61 -7.98
CA GLU A 128 12.58 -3.69 -6.93
C GLU A 128 11.46 -2.73 -6.50
N GLY A 129 10.65 -2.24 -7.46
CA GLY A 129 9.49 -1.40 -7.18
C GLY A 129 8.39 -2.13 -6.40
N LEU A 130 8.11 -3.39 -6.73
CA LEU A 130 7.20 -4.23 -5.93
C LEU A 130 7.75 -4.43 -4.50
N LEU A 131 9.06 -4.64 -4.38
CA LEU A 131 9.71 -4.74 -3.08
C LEU A 131 9.58 -3.46 -2.27
N VAL A 132 9.77 -2.28 -2.88
CA VAL A 132 9.56 -0.99 -2.21
C VAL A 132 8.12 -0.83 -1.74
N HIS A 133 7.15 -1.19 -2.58
CA HIS A 133 5.73 -1.17 -2.21
C HIS A 133 5.44 -2.02 -0.97
N GLU A 134 5.87 -3.29 -0.96
CA GLU A 134 5.61 -4.18 0.17
C GLU A 134 6.39 -3.80 1.44
N LEU A 135 7.61 -3.27 1.29
CA LEU A 135 8.38 -2.75 2.43
C LEU A 135 7.76 -1.48 2.99
N ALA A 136 7.13 -0.64 2.16
CA ALA A 136 6.39 0.54 2.61
C ALA A 136 5.23 0.15 3.54
N HIS A 137 4.48 -0.92 3.24
CA HIS A 137 3.49 -1.46 4.17
C HIS A 137 4.11 -1.89 5.51
N SER A 138 5.32 -2.44 5.45
CA SER A 138 6.06 -2.91 6.63
C SER A 138 6.59 -1.78 7.52
N SER A 139 6.75 -0.56 6.98
CA SER A 139 7.37 0.58 7.70
C SER A 139 6.63 1.06 8.95
N SER A 140 5.39 0.58 9.21
CA SER A 140 4.67 0.95 10.43
C SER A 140 5.26 0.23 11.64
N GLU A 141 5.60 1.00 12.68
CA GLU A 141 6.11 0.43 13.93
C GLU A 141 5.00 0.04 14.91
N TYR A 142 3.76 0.39 14.59
CA TYR A 142 2.59 0.11 15.41
C TYR A 142 2.15 -1.35 15.32
N ALA A 143 2.94 -2.28 15.84
CA ALA A 143 2.53 -3.68 15.97
C ALA A 143 2.07 -3.96 17.39
N GLN A 144 0.75 -4.10 17.59
CA GLN A 144 0.18 -4.58 18.85
C GLN A 144 -0.52 -5.93 18.64
N TYR A 145 -0.05 -6.94 19.35
CA TYR A 145 -0.62 -8.28 19.39
C TYR A 145 -1.61 -8.40 20.55
N ILE A 146 -2.76 -9.03 20.33
CA ILE A 146 -3.78 -9.21 21.36
C ILE A 146 -3.56 -10.54 22.10
N LYS A 147 -3.41 -10.48 23.44
CA LYS A 147 -3.43 -11.67 24.30
C LYS A 147 -4.88 -12.12 24.54
N PRO A 148 -5.25 -13.42 24.52
CA PRO A 148 -4.56 -14.64 24.10
C PRO A 148 -5.07 -15.14 22.73
N SER A 149 -5.41 -14.24 21.81
CA SER A 149 -5.87 -14.65 20.47
C SER A 149 -4.69 -14.52 19.50
N PRO A 150 -4.06 -15.63 19.08
CA PRO A 150 -2.93 -15.61 18.15
C PRO A 150 -3.36 -15.28 16.72
N THR A 151 -4.53 -14.68 16.52
CA THR A 151 -5.09 -14.30 15.21
C THR A 151 -5.37 -12.81 15.11
N LEU A 152 -5.31 -12.09 16.23
CA LEU A 152 -5.72 -10.69 16.31
C LEU A 152 -4.51 -9.79 16.57
N TYR A 153 -4.20 -8.94 15.60
CA TYR A 153 -3.21 -7.87 15.74
C TYR A 153 -3.82 -6.56 15.25
N ALA A 154 -3.32 -5.47 15.82
CA ALA A 154 -3.70 -4.12 15.49
C ALA A 154 -2.48 -3.38 14.94
N THR A 155 -2.58 -2.92 13.69
CA THR A 155 -1.58 -2.02 13.11
C THR A 155 -2.27 -0.84 12.43
N PRO A 156 -2.28 0.35 13.09
CA PRO A 156 -2.58 1.58 12.39
C PRO A 156 -1.50 1.89 11.35
N ARG A 157 -1.97 2.44 10.25
CA ARG A 157 -1.30 2.70 8.99
C ARG A 157 -1.87 4.00 8.42
N VAL A 158 -1.37 4.51 7.30
CA VAL A 158 -1.80 5.83 6.80
C VAL A 158 -3.30 5.81 6.52
N GLY A 159 -4.09 6.43 7.41
CA GLY A 159 -5.56 6.40 7.39
C GLY A 159 -6.23 5.02 7.47
N PHE A 160 -5.46 3.94 7.62
CA PHE A 160 -5.90 2.55 7.61
C PHE A 160 -5.58 1.88 8.95
N SER A 161 -6.39 0.93 9.40
CA SER A 161 -6.06 0.11 10.57
C SER A 161 -6.41 -1.33 10.28
N ILE A 162 -5.45 -2.22 10.47
CA ILE A 162 -5.71 -3.65 10.42
C ILE A 162 -6.19 -4.07 11.80
N LEU A 163 -7.43 -4.55 11.89
CA LEU A 163 -7.99 -5.21 13.07
C LEU A 163 -8.61 -6.52 12.61
N THR A 164 -7.96 -7.65 12.87
CA THR A 164 -8.58 -8.98 12.79
C THR A 164 -9.24 -9.26 14.15
N GLU A 165 -10.46 -9.76 14.37
CA GLU A 165 -11.56 -10.40 13.64
C GLU A 165 -12.85 -9.56 13.83
N GLY A 166 -13.76 -9.59 12.84
CA GLY A 166 -15.10 -9.02 12.93
C GLY A 166 -15.24 -7.54 12.59
N PHE A 167 -14.14 -6.81 12.39
CA PHE A 167 -14.16 -5.41 11.97
C PHE A 167 -13.94 -5.25 10.46
N ALA A 168 -14.95 -5.68 9.70
CA ALA A 168 -15.10 -5.35 8.29
C ALA A 168 -15.49 -3.88 8.12
N THR A 169 -14.53 -2.97 8.26
CA THR A 169 -14.57 -1.76 7.43
C THR A 169 -13.17 -1.55 6.88
N HIS A 170 -12.93 -2.03 5.65
CA HIS A 170 -11.75 -1.71 4.83
C HIS A 170 -11.68 -0.20 4.60
N ARG A 171 -11.24 0.53 5.62
CA ARG A 171 -11.21 1.99 5.66
C ARG A 171 -9.77 2.42 5.67
N GLY A 172 -9.40 3.29 4.74
CA GLY A 172 -8.06 3.81 4.58
C GLY A 172 -7.26 3.13 3.49
N SER A 173 -7.83 2.16 2.76
CA SER A 173 -7.09 1.45 1.71
C SER A 173 -6.49 2.41 0.70
N PHE A 174 -7.24 3.44 0.28
CA PHE A 174 -6.71 4.49 -0.60
C PHE A 174 -5.45 5.17 -0.05
N LEU A 175 -5.44 5.48 1.25
CA LEU A 175 -4.34 6.22 1.87
C LEU A 175 -3.11 5.34 2.09
N GLU A 176 -3.31 4.09 2.55
CA GLU A 176 -2.22 3.15 2.79
C GLU A 176 -1.60 2.63 1.48
N GLU A 177 -2.42 2.23 0.52
CA GLU A 177 -1.97 1.80 -0.80
C GLU A 177 -1.37 2.95 -1.60
N GLY A 178 -1.97 4.13 -1.49
CA GLY A 178 -1.44 5.34 -2.10
C GLY A 178 -0.07 5.70 -1.53
N PHE A 179 0.14 5.57 -0.22
CA PHE A 179 1.46 5.75 0.38
C PHE A 179 2.47 4.72 -0.13
N ALA A 180 2.12 3.44 -0.10
CA ALA A 180 3.02 2.35 -0.50
C ALA A 180 3.45 2.49 -1.97
N ASP A 181 2.49 2.74 -2.86
CA ASP A 181 2.78 2.86 -4.29
C ASP A 181 3.41 4.23 -4.63
N MET A 182 3.18 5.29 -3.84
CA MET A 182 3.90 6.55 -3.96
C MET A 182 5.40 6.39 -3.63
N LEU A 183 5.76 5.63 -2.60
CA LEU A 183 7.16 5.29 -2.33
C LEU A 183 7.77 4.48 -3.48
N ARG A 184 7.03 3.52 -4.07
CA ARG A 184 7.47 2.84 -5.30
C ARG A 184 7.73 3.84 -6.43
N GLY A 185 6.81 4.78 -6.65
CA GLY A 185 6.96 5.82 -7.66
C GLY A 185 8.22 6.67 -7.44
N GLN A 186 8.48 7.11 -6.21
CA GLN A 186 9.69 7.86 -5.85
C GLN A 186 10.98 7.05 -6.06
N TYR A 187 10.97 5.76 -5.72
CA TYR A 187 12.10 4.88 -6.02
C TYR A 187 12.37 4.79 -7.53
N VAL A 188 11.32 4.62 -8.34
CA VAL A 188 11.46 4.63 -9.81
C VAL A 188 11.98 5.98 -10.31
N GLU A 189 11.51 7.08 -9.74
CA GLU A 189 12.00 8.42 -10.09
C GLU A 189 13.49 8.60 -9.83
N GLU A 190 14.01 8.05 -8.74
CA GLU A 190 15.40 8.16 -8.33
C GLU A 190 16.33 7.18 -9.09
N TYR A 191 15.87 5.94 -9.30
CA TYR A 191 16.71 4.83 -9.78
C TYR A 191 16.37 4.33 -11.20
N ALA A 192 15.41 4.93 -11.90
CA ALA A 192 15.08 4.53 -13.27
C ALA A 192 16.28 4.58 -14.22
N THR A 193 16.63 3.42 -14.75
CA THR A 193 17.67 3.25 -15.76
C THR A 193 17.17 3.61 -17.15
N ASP A 194 18.08 3.74 -18.11
CA ASP A 194 17.71 3.93 -19.52
C ASP A 194 16.99 2.71 -20.11
N GLU A 195 17.19 1.51 -19.54
CA GLU A 195 16.43 0.31 -19.88
C GLU A 195 14.95 0.46 -19.50
N TRP A 196 14.66 0.96 -18.30
CA TRP A 196 13.29 1.28 -17.88
C TRP A 196 12.65 2.31 -18.80
N LYS A 197 13.39 3.38 -19.15
CA LYS A 197 12.89 4.41 -20.07
C LYS A 197 12.56 3.81 -21.44
N THR A 198 13.41 2.92 -21.94
CA THR A 198 13.19 2.23 -23.23
C THR A 198 12.02 1.25 -23.18
N ALA A 199 11.86 0.54 -22.06
CA ALA A 199 10.76 -0.38 -21.83
C ALA A 199 9.39 0.31 -21.73
N THR A 200 9.38 1.48 -21.09
CA THR A 200 8.19 2.32 -20.86
C THR A 200 7.96 3.37 -21.95
N GLN A 201 8.80 3.39 -23.00
CA GLN A 201 8.61 4.27 -24.15
C GLN A 201 7.22 4.07 -24.75
N ILE A 202 6.38 5.07 -24.55
CA ILE A 202 5.15 5.28 -25.29
C ILE A 202 5.57 6.03 -26.57
N PRO A 203 5.45 5.42 -27.76
CA PRO A 203 5.95 6.00 -29.01
C PRO A 203 5.51 7.46 -29.24
N GLU A 204 4.34 7.83 -28.73
CA GLU A 204 3.74 9.16 -28.81
C GLU A 204 4.45 10.23 -27.97
N LEU A 205 5.29 9.88 -26.99
CA LEU A 205 6.00 10.83 -26.12
C LEU A 205 7.44 11.15 -26.58
N GLY A 206 7.96 10.45 -27.59
CA GLY A 206 9.31 10.67 -28.11
C GLY A 206 10.42 10.41 -27.07
N SER A 207 11.59 11.04 -27.29
CA SER A 207 12.82 10.83 -26.48
C SER A 207 12.91 11.66 -25.19
N HIS A 208 11.86 12.40 -24.83
CA HIS A 208 11.86 13.34 -23.70
C HIS A 208 10.88 12.93 -22.59
N CYS A 209 10.85 11.64 -22.27
CA CYS A 209 10.07 11.13 -21.15
C CYS A 209 10.92 11.03 -19.87
N SER A 210 10.38 11.54 -18.76
CA SER A 210 10.89 11.35 -17.41
C SER A 210 9.92 10.45 -16.62
N PRO A 211 10.33 9.89 -15.48
CA PRO A 211 9.41 9.20 -14.56
C PRO A 211 8.17 10.03 -14.18
N ASN A 212 8.24 11.35 -14.25
CA ASN A 212 7.16 12.29 -13.94
C ASN A 212 6.31 12.71 -15.14
N THR A 213 6.66 12.32 -16.36
CA THR A 213 5.84 12.58 -17.55
C THR A 213 4.47 11.93 -17.37
N CYS A 214 3.39 12.72 -17.46
CA CYS A 214 2.02 12.25 -17.32
C CYS A 214 1.43 11.83 -18.66
N VAL A 215 0.73 10.70 -18.67
CA VAL A 215 0.03 10.19 -19.87
C VAL A 215 -1.41 9.84 -19.55
N ASN A 216 -2.28 9.99 -20.55
CA ASN A 216 -3.66 9.54 -20.42
C ASN A 216 -3.73 8.02 -20.47
N VAL A 217 -4.24 7.42 -19.41
CA VAL A 217 -4.57 5.99 -19.34
C VAL A 217 -6.08 5.83 -19.36
N THR A 218 -6.57 4.87 -20.14
CA THR A 218 -7.97 4.45 -20.06
C THR A 218 -8.08 3.32 -19.03
N THR A 219 -8.85 3.58 -17.98
CA THR A 219 -9.10 2.65 -16.88
C THR A 219 -9.94 1.45 -17.31
N LYS A 220 -10.01 0.43 -16.44
CA LYS A 220 -10.84 -0.76 -16.66
C LYS A 220 -12.34 -0.46 -16.73
N ILE A 221 -12.78 0.65 -16.13
CA ILE A 221 -14.17 1.14 -16.19
C ILE A 221 -14.39 2.19 -17.29
N GLY A 222 -13.40 2.41 -18.16
CA GLY A 222 -13.53 3.28 -19.34
C GLY A 222 -13.34 4.78 -19.07
N TYR A 223 -12.92 5.16 -17.87
CA TYR A 223 -12.56 6.55 -17.55
C TYR A 223 -11.11 6.84 -17.96
N GLN A 224 -10.80 8.08 -18.40
CA GLN A 224 -9.45 8.51 -18.74
C GLN A 224 -8.82 9.40 -17.66
N HIS A 225 -7.73 8.95 -17.05
CA HIS A 225 -6.96 9.74 -16.09
C HIS A 225 -5.52 9.96 -16.57
N LEU A 226 -4.90 11.05 -16.12
CA LEU A 226 -3.45 11.21 -16.22
C LEU A 226 -2.77 10.38 -15.13
N LEU A 227 -1.76 9.60 -15.51
CA LEU A 227 -0.83 8.97 -14.57
C LEU A 227 0.62 9.25 -15.01
N PRO A 228 1.52 9.58 -14.06
CA PRO A 228 2.96 9.62 -14.32
C PRO A 228 3.52 8.27 -14.75
N LEU A 229 4.53 8.26 -15.65
CA LEU A 229 5.15 7.04 -16.17
C LEU A 229 5.71 6.12 -15.07
N LYS A 230 6.21 6.66 -13.95
CA LYS A 230 6.71 5.88 -12.80
C LYS A 230 5.69 4.91 -12.20
N TYR A 231 4.41 5.14 -12.46
CA TYR A 231 3.33 4.26 -12.02
C TYR A 231 2.95 3.16 -13.02
N LEU A 232 3.52 3.22 -14.22
CA LEU A 232 3.15 2.37 -15.34
C LEU A 232 4.17 1.26 -15.59
N PHE A 233 3.73 0.19 -16.23
CA PHE A 233 4.57 -0.91 -16.70
C PHE A 233 4.05 -1.47 -18.02
N ARG A 234 4.92 -2.12 -18.78
CA ARG A 234 4.57 -2.88 -19.97
C ARG A 234 4.19 -4.31 -19.58
N ASN A 235 2.96 -4.71 -19.93
CA ASN A 235 2.52 -6.08 -19.74
C ASN A 235 3.17 -6.99 -20.81
N PRO A 236 3.92 -8.04 -20.45
CA PRO A 236 4.63 -8.87 -21.42
C PRO A 236 3.70 -9.71 -22.30
N LYS A 237 2.48 -10.01 -21.84
CA LYS A 237 1.51 -10.81 -22.62
C LYS A 237 0.78 -9.98 -23.66
N THR A 238 0.35 -8.77 -23.30
CA THR A 238 -0.45 -7.91 -24.19
C THR A 238 0.39 -6.85 -24.91
N GLN A 239 1.63 -6.62 -24.44
CA GLN A 239 2.51 -5.54 -24.88
C GLN A 239 1.93 -4.14 -24.65
N ARG A 240 0.81 -4.03 -23.93
CA ARG A 240 0.17 -2.76 -23.57
C ARG A 240 0.74 -2.22 -22.27
N ILE A 241 0.70 -0.90 -22.14
CA ILE A 241 0.95 -0.23 -20.86
C ILE A 241 -0.20 -0.55 -19.90
N GLY A 242 0.16 -0.91 -18.68
CA GLY A 242 -0.72 -1.13 -17.54
C GLY A 242 -0.22 -0.39 -16.31
N TYR A 243 -1.00 -0.49 -15.23
CA TYR A 243 -0.70 0.08 -13.92
C TYR A 243 -1.26 -0.86 -12.84
N THR A 244 -0.76 -0.74 -11.60
CA THR A 244 -1.23 -1.55 -10.47
C THR A 244 -2.52 -0.94 -9.89
N THR A 245 -3.31 -1.72 -9.15
CA THR A 245 -4.54 -1.20 -8.52
C THR A 245 -4.29 0.08 -7.74
N SER A 246 -3.15 0.17 -7.04
CA SER A 246 -2.75 1.25 -6.14
C SER A 246 -2.23 2.52 -6.84
N SER A 247 -1.87 2.45 -8.13
CA SER A 247 -1.29 3.58 -8.86
C SER A 247 -2.14 4.86 -8.91
N PRO A 248 -3.48 4.82 -9.11
CA PRO A 248 -4.31 6.01 -9.01
C PRO A 248 -4.32 6.63 -7.61
N ALA A 249 -4.29 5.80 -6.56
CA ALA A 249 -4.23 6.28 -5.20
C ALA A 249 -2.89 6.96 -4.90
N ALA A 250 -1.79 6.41 -5.41
CA ALA A 250 -0.45 6.97 -5.31
C ALA A 250 -0.36 8.38 -5.90
N PHE A 251 -0.83 8.52 -7.15
CA PHE A 251 -0.84 9.82 -7.79
C PHE A 251 -1.77 10.80 -7.07
N GLY A 252 -2.92 10.33 -6.57
CA GLY A 252 -3.78 11.14 -5.71
C GLY A 252 -3.07 11.65 -4.45
N MET A 253 -2.28 10.81 -3.79
CA MET A 253 -1.47 11.18 -2.62
C MET A 253 -0.39 12.21 -2.98
N GLU A 254 0.30 12.04 -4.11
CA GLU A 254 1.25 13.06 -4.61
C GLU A 254 0.56 14.41 -4.85
N LEU A 255 -0.62 14.40 -5.47
CA LEU A 255 -1.39 15.62 -5.72
C LEU A 255 -1.82 16.30 -4.42
N LEU A 256 -2.21 15.54 -3.40
CA LEU A 256 -2.52 16.11 -2.09
C LEU A 256 -1.27 16.69 -1.42
N ALA A 257 -0.13 16.00 -1.49
CA ALA A 257 1.15 16.45 -0.93
C ALA A 257 1.73 17.68 -1.65
N ARG A 258 1.45 17.85 -2.95
CA ARG A 258 1.77 19.09 -3.67
C ARG A 258 0.87 20.25 -3.25
N LYS A 259 -0.39 19.97 -2.92
CA LYS A 259 -1.35 20.99 -2.49
C LYS A 259 -1.04 21.52 -1.09
N ASN A 260 -0.48 20.68 -0.24
CA ASN A 260 -0.02 21.03 1.10
C ASN A 260 1.25 20.24 1.43
N ASP A 261 2.37 20.95 1.50
CA ASP A 261 3.72 20.41 1.69
C ASP A 261 3.95 19.80 3.09
N GLU A 262 3.10 20.11 4.07
CA GLU A 262 3.13 19.47 5.39
C GLU A 262 2.61 18.03 5.35
N LEU A 263 1.84 17.64 4.32
CA LEU A 263 1.18 16.33 4.29
C LEU A 263 2.17 15.18 4.18
N TYR A 264 3.17 15.28 3.30
CA TYR A 264 4.12 14.18 3.10
C TYR A 264 4.98 13.91 4.36
N PRO A 265 5.57 14.92 5.02
CA PRO A 265 6.21 14.75 6.33
C PRO A 265 5.28 14.17 7.40
N ALA A 266 4.00 14.57 7.42
CA ALA A 266 3.02 14.03 8.36
C ALA A 266 2.72 12.54 8.10
N ILE A 267 2.65 12.13 6.82
CA ILE A 267 2.48 10.71 6.44
C ILE A 267 3.65 9.85 6.90
N LEU A 268 4.89 10.33 6.73
CA LEU A 268 6.08 9.63 7.20
C LEU A 268 6.08 9.52 8.74
N SER A 269 5.77 10.62 9.43
CA SER A 269 5.68 10.64 10.90
C SER A 269 4.57 9.71 11.42
N ALA A 270 3.45 9.61 10.69
CA ALA A 270 2.33 8.75 11.02
C ALA A 270 2.64 7.25 11.03
N ARG A 271 3.80 6.82 10.47
CA ARG A 271 4.29 5.45 10.59
C ARG A 271 4.76 5.11 12.02
N HIS A 272 5.07 6.14 12.80
CA HIS A 272 5.68 6.06 14.14
C HIS A 272 4.91 6.83 15.21
N ASP A 273 3.97 7.70 14.84
CA ASP A 273 3.19 8.55 15.76
C ASP A 273 1.66 8.53 15.47
N VAL A 274 0.85 8.16 16.48
CA VAL A 274 -0.62 8.16 16.39
C VAL A 274 -1.17 9.59 16.35
N GLU A 275 -0.50 10.56 16.99
CA GLU A 275 -0.91 11.96 16.85
C GLU A 275 -0.68 12.44 15.42
N SER A 276 0.44 12.05 14.80
CA SER A 276 0.71 12.31 13.38
C SER A 276 -0.33 11.67 12.44
N LEU A 277 -0.93 10.52 12.79
CA LEU A 277 -2.09 10.00 12.04
C LEU A 277 -3.30 10.94 12.08
N ARG A 278 -3.52 11.65 13.20
CA ARG A 278 -4.57 12.66 13.30
C ARG A 278 -4.20 13.90 12.48
N ASP A 279 -2.93 14.27 12.41
CA ASP A 279 -2.46 15.36 11.56
C ASP A 279 -2.69 15.08 10.08
N VAL A 280 -2.42 13.87 9.60
CA VAL A 280 -2.75 13.48 8.21
C VAL A 280 -4.24 13.75 7.91
N ALA A 281 -5.13 13.34 8.82
CA ALA A 281 -6.56 13.55 8.65
C ALA A 281 -6.96 15.03 8.68
N ARG A 282 -6.32 15.82 9.56
CA ARG A 282 -6.53 17.26 9.68
C ARG A 282 -6.07 17.97 8.41
N ILE A 283 -4.81 17.77 8.00
CA ILE A 283 -4.20 18.42 6.83
C ILE A 283 -5.02 18.17 5.56
N ILE A 284 -5.45 16.92 5.32
CA ILE A 284 -6.31 16.59 4.16
C ILE A 284 -7.66 17.34 4.22
N ASN A 285 -8.26 17.50 5.40
CA ASN A 285 -9.50 18.26 5.55
C ASN A 285 -9.29 19.78 5.47
N ASP A 286 -8.10 20.28 5.83
CA ASP A 286 -7.74 21.69 5.70
C ASP A 286 -7.60 22.08 4.21
N ILE A 287 -7.12 21.17 3.35
CA ILE A 287 -7.15 21.34 1.88
C ILE A 287 -8.59 21.50 1.38
N LYS A 288 -9.47 20.58 1.77
CA LYS A 288 -10.91 20.64 1.47
C LYS A 288 -11.71 19.86 2.52
N PRO A 289 -12.66 20.50 3.22
CA PRO A 289 -13.41 19.85 4.28
C PRO A 289 -14.15 18.58 3.81
N GLY A 290 -13.99 17.49 4.56
CA GLY A 290 -14.64 16.20 4.28
C GLY A 290 -13.84 15.26 3.38
N SER A 291 -12.75 15.73 2.77
CA SER A 291 -11.92 14.92 1.85
C SER A 291 -11.36 13.67 2.53
N TYR A 292 -10.86 13.79 3.76
CA TYR A 292 -10.32 12.62 4.48
C TYR A 292 -11.40 11.55 4.71
N SER A 293 -12.60 11.97 5.14
CA SER A 293 -13.73 11.07 5.38
C SER A 293 -14.20 10.38 4.11
N PHE A 294 -14.09 11.04 2.96
CA PHE A 294 -14.37 10.46 1.66
C PHE A 294 -13.30 9.42 1.27
N LEU A 295 -12.03 9.83 1.24
CA LEU A 295 -10.90 8.98 0.83
C LEU A 295 -10.74 7.75 1.73
N GLN A 296 -10.90 7.91 3.04
CA GLN A 296 -10.85 6.82 4.00
C GLN A 296 -11.92 5.74 3.73
N LYS A 297 -13.06 6.06 3.13
CA LYS A 297 -14.14 5.08 2.90
C LYS A 297 -13.98 4.28 1.61
N LEU A 298 -13.01 4.63 0.76
CA LEU A 298 -12.70 3.92 -0.47
C LEU A 298 -12.11 2.55 -0.13
N LYS A 299 -12.66 1.50 -0.76
CA LYS A 299 -12.20 0.12 -0.58
C LYS A 299 -11.00 -0.16 -1.48
N TYR A 300 -10.31 -1.26 -1.21
CA TYR A 300 -9.28 -1.78 -2.10
C TYR A 300 -9.92 -2.30 -3.40
N SER A 301 -9.99 -1.44 -4.43
CA SER A 301 -10.41 -1.81 -5.78
C SER A 301 -9.95 -0.75 -6.79
N ASN A 302 -9.87 -1.13 -8.08
CA ASN A 302 -9.52 -0.19 -9.15
C ASN A 302 -10.53 0.96 -9.21
N GLU A 303 -11.82 0.65 -9.15
CA GLU A 303 -12.92 1.61 -9.25
C GLU A 303 -12.89 2.63 -8.12
N ASP A 304 -12.66 2.17 -6.88
CA ASP A 304 -12.63 3.04 -5.72
C ASP A 304 -11.39 3.94 -5.71
N PHE A 305 -10.23 3.44 -6.15
CA PHE A 305 -9.00 4.25 -6.21
C PHE A 305 -9.03 5.25 -7.36
N GLU A 306 -9.55 4.87 -8.52
CA GLU A 306 -9.79 5.80 -9.63
C GLU A 306 -10.80 6.87 -9.26
N ARG A 307 -11.87 6.50 -8.53
CA ARG A 307 -12.83 7.47 -7.97
C ARG A 307 -12.16 8.44 -6.99
N GLY A 308 -11.22 7.96 -6.17
CA GLY A 308 -10.43 8.81 -5.27
C GLY A 308 -9.56 9.82 -6.01
N LEU A 309 -8.81 9.38 -7.02
CA LEU A 309 -8.02 10.26 -7.88
C LEU A 309 -8.90 11.28 -8.59
N ARG A 310 -10.03 10.85 -9.16
CA ARG A 310 -11.01 11.72 -9.80
C ARG A 310 -11.49 12.81 -8.85
N TYR A 311 -11.89 12.43 -7.64
CA TYR A 311 -12.33 13.38 -6.62
C TYR A 311 -11.26 14.44 -6.36
N ILE A 312 -10.00 14.04 -6.20
CA ILE A 312 -8.90 14.99 -5.99
C ILE A 312 -8.77 15.95 -7.17
N ILE A 313 -8.78 15.45 -8.41
CA ILE A 313 -8.69 16.29 -9.60
C ILE A 313 -9.89 17.25 -9.71
N ASP A 314 -11.11 16.73 -9.63
CA ASP A 314 -12.34 17.50 -9.83
C ASP A 314 -12.56 18.51 -8.69
N GLU A 315 -12.35 18.10 -7.45
CA GLU A 315 -12.78 18.86 -6.27
C GLU A 315 -11.67 19.70 -5.61
N ILE A 316 -10.39 19.33 -5.79
CA ILE A 316 -9.24 20.03 -5.18
C ILE A 316 -8.45 20.80 -6.26
N TYR A 317 -8.41 20.28 -7.48
CA TYR A 317 -7.76 20.90 -8.64
C TYR A 317 -8.76 21.49 -9.65
N ASN A 318 -10.04 21.61 -9.29
CA ASN A 318 -11.10 22.22 -10.12
C ASN A 318 -11.22 21.58 -11.51
N GLY A 319 -11.02 20.26 -11.60
CA GLY A 319 -11.15 19.49 -12.84
C GLY A 319 -9.98 19.64 -13.81
N THR A 320 -8.88 20.31 -13.44
CA THR A 320 -7.73 20.46 -14.32
C THR A 320 -6.40 20.36 -13.57
N VAL A 321 -5.60 19.38 -13.96
CA VAL A 321 -4.19 19.25 -13.61
C VAL A 321 -3.38 19.94 -14.70
N ARG A 322 -2.63 20.99 -14.36
CA ARG A 322 -1.76 21.69 -15.31
C ARG A 322 -0.49 20.88 -15.53
N LEU A 323 -0.06 20.79 -16.79
CA LEU A 323 1.19 20.16 -17.16
C LEU A 323 2.15 21.21 -17.75
N ASN A 324 3.44 21.07 -17.49
CA ASN A 324 4.49 21.88 -18.09
C ASN A 324 4.79 21.41 -19.53
N GLU A 325 5.76 22.05 -20.18
CA GLU A 325 6.18 21.73 -21.56
C GLU A 325 6.75 20.30 -21.71
N LYS A 326 7.14 19.64 -20.62
CA LYS A 326 7.59 18.25 -20.58
C LYS A 326 6.46 17.26 -20.25
N SER A 327 5.21 17.73 -20.24
CA SER A 327 4.03 16.99 -19.82
C SER A 327 4.12 16.46 -18.37
N GLU A 328 4.91 17.12 -17.52
CA GLU A 328 4.99 16.84 -16.09
C GLU A 328 4.06 17.79 -15.34
N PHE A 329 3.58 17.42 -14.15
CA PHE A 329 2.70 18.26 -13.35
C PHE A 329 3.36 19.63 -13.03
N ALA A 330 2.64 20.71 -13.34
CA ALA A 330 3.01 22.11 -13.06
C ALA A 330 2.05 22.73 -12.03
N ASP A 331 2.57 23.60 -11.18
CA ASP A 331 1.82 24.26 -10.10
C ASP A 331 0.67 25.18 -10.59
#